data_AF-A0A0F0HQB3-F1
#
_entry.id   AF-A0A0F0HQB3-F1
#
_cell.length_a   1.000
_cell.length_b   1.000
_cell.length_c   1.000
_cell.angle_alpha   90.00
_cell.angle_beta   90.00
_cell.angle_gamma   90.00
#
_symmetry.space_group_name_H-M   'P 1'
#
loop_
_entity.id
_entity.type
_entity.pdbx_description
1 polymer ?
#
loop_
_entity_poly.entity_id
_entity_poly.type
_entity_poly.pdbx_seq_one_letter_code
_entity_poly.pdbx_strand_id
1 'polypeptide(L)'
;MERASVLSAIEQALTEVLERPVTGLTDDIRLFEDLHLDSTSILELLMALEDAVGISVDPEDLDMEDFRSVGSLTGYVLSQQATSEV
;
A
#
# COMPACT_ATOMS: atom_id res chain seq x y z
N MET A 1 -6.70 -6.59 -11.74
CA MET A 1 -5.74 -7.48 -11.03
C MET A 1 -6.43 -8.29 -9.94
N GLU A 2 -5.81 -9.37 -9.47
CA GLU A 2 -6.24 -10.11 -8.29
C GLU A 2 -5.66 -9.49 -7.00
N ARG A 3 -6.41 -9.55 -5.90
CA ARG A 3 -5.98 -9.07 -4.56
C ARG A 3 -4.59 -9.55 -4.16
N ALA A 4 -4.26 -10.80 -4.46
CA ALA A 4 -2.97 -11.40 -4.16
C ALA A 4 -1.80 -10.70 -4.86
N SER A 5 -2.00 -10.19 -6.08
CA SER A 5 -0.98 -9.44 -6.82
C SER A 5 -0.70 -8.10 -6.18
N VAL A 6 -1.75 -7.41 -5.72
CA VAL A 6 -1.63 -6.13 -5.01
C VAL A 6 -0.92 -6.33 -3.66
N LEU A 7 -1.29 -7.35 -2.90
CA LEU A 7 -0.61 -7.70 -1.65
C LEU A 7 0.89 -7.97 -1.87
N SER A 8 1.24 -8.70 -2.92
CA SER A 8 2.65 -8.96 -3.24
C SER A 8 3.41 -7.68 -3.61
N ALA A 9 2.77 -6.73 -4.30
CA ALA A 9 3.38 -5.44 -4.62
C ALA A 9 3.55 -4.58 -3.36
N ILE A 10 2.54 -4.53 -2.49
CA ILE A 10 2.62 -3.85 -1.18
C ILE A 10 3.72 -4.47 -0.32
N GLU A 11 3.84 -5.80 -0.28
CA GLU A 11 4.87 -6.51 0.49
C GLU A 11 6.30 -6.16 0.01
N GLN A 12 6.50 -6.09 -1.30
CA GLN A 12 7.77 -5.65 -1.89
C GLN A 12 8.07 -4.19 -1.56
N ALA A 13 7.11 -3.29 -1.79
CA ALA A 13 7.27 -1.87 -1.51
C ALA A 13 7.55 -1.62 -0.01
N LEU A 14 6.83 -2.31 0.89
CA LEU A 14 7.10 -2.26 2.34
C LEU A 14 8.48 -2.79 2.70
N THR A 15 8.94 -3.86 2.04
CA THR A 15 10.27 -4.43 2.29
C THR A 15 11.38 -3.45 1.92
N GLU A 16 11.21 -2.71 0.82
CA GLU A 16 12.15 -1.67 0.40
C GLU A 16 12.14 -0.47 1.35
N VAL A 17 10.95 0.05 1.68
CA VAL A 17 10.80 1.24 2.53
C VAL A 17 11.23 0.98 3.97
N LEU A 18 10.88 -0.17 4.54
CA LEU A 18 11.23 -0.52 5.92
C LEU A 18 12.65 -1.08 6.04
N GLU A 19 13.37 -1.20 4.92
CA GLU A 19 14.70 -1.82 4.82
C GLU A 19 14.79 -3.19 5.51
N ARG A 20 13.67 -3.91 5.58
CA ARG A 20 13.56 -5.20 6.29
C ARG A 20 12.57 -6.11 5.57
N PRO A 21 12.80 -7.43 5.58
CA PRO A 21 11.89 -8.37 4.94
C PRO A 21 10.53 -8.35 5.64
N VAL A 22 9.51 -7.89 4.92
CA VAL A 22 8.12 -8.04 5.32
C VAL A 22 7.59 -9.29 4.62
N THR A 23 7.07 -10.24 5.38
CA THR A 23 6.53 -11.50 4.84
C THR A 23 5.24 -11.86 5.55
N GLY A 24 4.31 -12.47 4.81
CA GLY A 24 3.03 -12.90 5.39
C GLY A 24 2.12 -11.71 5.69
N LEU A 25 2.10 -10.74 4.77
CA LEU A 25 1.24 -9.58 4.90
C LEU A 25 -0.23 -10.04 4.93
N THR A 26 -0.95 -9.72 6.02
CA THR A 26 -2.39 -10.01 6.17
C THR A 26 -3.17 -8.71 6.30
N ASP A 27 -4.46 -8.74 5.97
CA ASP A 27 -5.33 -7.56 5.97
C ASP A 27 -5.50 -6.91 7.36
N ASP A 28 -5.27 -7.68 8.43
CA ASP A 28 -5.38 -7.24 9.82
C ASP A 28 -4.14 -6.44 10.30
N ILE A 29 -3.01 -6.53 9.58
CA ILE A 29 -1.76 -5.83 9.95
C ILE A 29 -1.95 -4.33 9.84
N ARG A 30 -1.66 -3.61 10.93
CA ARG A 30 -1.77 -2.15 10.98
C ARG A 30 -0.48 -1.48 10.54
N LEU A 31 -0.58 -0.63 9.53
CA LEU A 31 0.56 0.05 8.90
C LEU A 31 1.29 0.97 9.89
N PHE A 32 0.54 1.75 10.69
CA PHE A 32 1.13 2.62 11.71
C PHE A 32 1.53 1.89 12.99
N GLU A 33 0.69 0.98 13.50
CA GLU A 33 0.93 0.37 14.81
C GLU A 33 1.86 -0.85 14.76
N ASP A 34 1.67 -1.75 13.79
CA ASP A 34 2.48 -2.97 13.68
C ASP A 34 3.74 -2.72 12.86
N LEU A 35 3.60 -2.01 11.73
CA LEU A 35 4.73 -1.73 10.84
C LEU A 35 5.49 -0.44 11.19
N HIS A 36 4.97 0.40 12.10
CA HIS A 36 5.58 1.66 12.52
C HIS A 36 5.92 2.58 11.34
N LEU A 37 5.01 2.67 10.36
CA LEU A 37 5.18 3.61 9.26
C LEU A 37 5.04 5.06 9.73
N ASP A 38 6.01 5.87 9.36
CA ASP A 38 5.97 7.32 9.52
C ASP A 38 5.40 7.99 8.26
N SER A 39 5.03 9.28 8.35
CA SER A 39 4.53 10.06 7.20
C SER A 39 5.49 10.05 6.01
N THR A 40 6.80 10.03 6.27
CA THR A 40 7.83 9.95 5.22
C THR A 40 7.80 8.58 4.53
N SER A 41 7.80 7.50 5.32
CA SER A 41 7.74 6.13 4.82
C SER A 41 6.45 5.84 4.07
N ILE A 42 5.33 6.49 4.42
CA ILE A 42 4.10 6.41 3.65
C ILE A 42 4.28 6.98 2.26
N LEU A 43 4.85 8.19 2.12
CA LEU A 43 5.10 8.76 0.80
C LEU A 43 6.01 7.87 -0.05
N GLU A 44 7.06 7.29 0.55
CA GLU A 44 7.94 6.34 -0.14
C GLU A 44 7.19 5.07 -0.56
N LEU A 45 6.34 4.54 0.31
CA LEU A 45 5.50 3.38 0.04
C LEU A 45 4.56 3.66 -1.13
N LEU A 46 3.92 4.82 -1.15
CA LEU A 46 3.03 5.22 -2.23
C LEU A 46 3.78 5.27 -3.56
N MET A 47 4.92 5.96 -3.63
CA MET A 47 5.73 6.05 -4.85
C MET A 47 6.16 4.66 -5.36
N ALA A 48 6.59 3.77 -4.46
CA ALA A 48 6.96 2.40 -4.81
C ALA A 48 5.77 1.58 -5.30
N LEU A 49 4.59 1.76 -4.68
CA LEU A 49 3.35 1.15 -5.13
C LEU A 49 2.93 1.66 -6.52
N GLU A 50 2.97 2.97 -6.75
CA GLU A 50 2.64 3.57 -8.05
C GLU A 50 3.47 2.96 -9.17
N ASP A 51 4.79 2.79 -8.96
CA ASP A 51 5.69 2.14 -9.91
C ASP A 51 5.39 0.65 -10.07
N ALA A 52 5.17 -0.07 -8.96
CA ALA A 52 4.95 -1.51 -8.97
C ALA A 52 3.61 -1.94 -9.60
N VAL A 53 2.53 -1.20 -9.35
CA VAL A 53 1.18 -1.51 -9.84
C VAL A 53 0.71 -0.62 -10.98
N GLY A 54 1.48 0.41 -11.34
CA GLY A 54 1.18 1.34 -12.43
C GLY A 54 -0.04 2.22 -12.15
N ILE A 55 -0.24 2.63 -10.91
CA ILE A 55 -1.34 3.51 -10.50
C ILE A 55 -0.83 4.91 -10.17
N SER A 56 -1.74 5.89 -10.11
CA SER A 56 -1.49 7.18 -9.48
C SER A 56 -2.32 7.27 -8.21
N VAL A 57 -1.63 7.53 -7.10
CA VAL A 57 -2.21 7.66 -5.78
C VAL A 57 -1.98 9.09 -5.30
N ASP A 58 -3.08 9.83 -5.12
CA ASP A 58 -2.98 11.20 -4.64
C ASP A 58 -2.97 11.20 -3.10
N PRO A 59 -1.90 11.67 -2.44
CA PRO A 59 -1.85 11.75 -0.99
C PRO A 59 -2.92 12.67 -0.40
N GLU A 60 -3.52 13.56 -1.19
CA GLU A 60 -4.64 14.40 -0.73
C GLU A 60 -5.98 13.64 -0.69
N ASP A 61 -6.14 12.58 -1.50
CA ASP A 61 -7.34 11.71 -1.51
C ASP A 61 -7.24 10.54 -0.51
N LEU A 62 -6.10 10.39 0.17
CA LEU A 62 -5.87 9.31 1.12
C LEU A 62 -6.24 9.73 2.54
N ASP A 63 -7.16 8.99 3.13
CA ASP A 63 -7.55 9.18 4.52
C ASP A 63 -6.72 8.31 5.46
N MET A 64 -6.69 8.68 6.75
CA MET A 64 -6.09 7.83 7.80
C MET A 64 -6.71 6.43 7.85
N GLU A 65 -7.95 6.27 7.36
CA GLU A 65 -8.63 4.97 7.29
C GLU A 65 -8.04 4.04 6.22
N ASP A 66 -7.54 4.59 5.11
CA ASP A 66 -6.87 3.82 4.04
C ASP A 66 -5.53 3.27 4.51
N PHE A 67 -4.84 4.05 5.36
CA PHE A 67 -3.59 3.67 6.00
C PHE A 67 -3.78 2.94 7.33
N ARG A 68 -5.01 2.59 7.72
CA ARG A 68 -5.26 1.91 8.99
C ARG A 68 -4.65 0.51 9.00
N SER A 69 -4.83 -0.22 7.90
CA SER A 69 -4.33 -1.58 7.75
C SER A 69 -4.00 -1.89 6.31
N VAL A 70 -3.23 -2.96 6.12
CA VAL A 70 -2.90 -3.49 4.79
C VAL A 70 -4.17 -3.80 3.98
N GLY A 71 -5.22 -4.28 4.64
CA GLY A 71 -6.50 -4.58 4.00
C GLY A 71 -7.17 -3.36 3.39
N SER A 72 -7.16 -2.24 4.13
CA SER A 72 -7.67 -0.95 3.65
C SER A 72 -6.87 -0.47 2.45
N LEU A 73 -5.52 -0.43 2.56
CA LEU A 73 -4.64 0.01 1.48
C LEU A 73 -4.81 -0.84 0.21
N THR A 74 -4.91 -2.16 0.38
CA THR A 74 -5.18 -3.09 -0.73
C THR A 74 -6.52 -2.78 -1.40
N GLY A 75 -7.56 -2.48 -0.61
CA GLY A 75 -8.88 -2.10 -1.12
C GLY A 75 -8.84 -0.79 -1.91
N TYR A 76 -8.12 0.20 -1.40
CA TYR A 76 -7.92 1.49 -2.06
C TYR A 76 -7.23 1.31 -3.42
N VAL A 77 -6.10 0.59 -3.46
CA VAL A 77 -5.34 0.32 -4.68
C VAL A 77 -6.19 -0.37 -5.75
N LEU A 78 -6.99 -1.37 -5.37
CA LEU A 78 -7.88 -2.05 -6.31
C LEU A 78 -8.95 -1.12 -6.88
N SER A 79 -9.43 -0.18 -6.07
CA SER A 79 -10.45 0.80 -6.49
C SER A 79 -9.85 1.83 -7.45
N GLN A 80 -8.60 2.26 -7.21
CA GLN A 80 -7.85 3.12 -8.13
C GLN A 80 -7.59 2.44 -9.47
N GLN A 81 -7.19 1.16 -9.47
CA GLN A 81 -7.00 0.40 -10.72
C GLN A 81 -8.28 0.28 -11.53
N ALA A 82 -9.43 0.07 -10.86
CA ALA A 82 -10.72 0.02 -11.55
C ALA A 82 -11.13 1.36 -12.19
N THR A 83 -10.64 2.47 -11.64
CA THR A 83 -10.94 3.83 -12.13
C THR A 83 -9.97 4.29 -13.22
N SER A 84 -8.75 3.74 -13.29
CA SER A 84 -7.75 4.13 -14.30
C SER A 84 -7.92 3.45 -15.67
N GLU A 85 -8.83 2.49 -15.82
CA GLU A 85 -9.13 1.79 -17.09
C GLU A 85 -10.22 2.47 -17.96
N VAL A 86 -10.61 3.72 -17.69
CA VAL A 86 -11.63 4.46 -18.49
C VAL A 86 -11.09 5.62 -19.32
#